data_AF-A0A384IYE5-F1
#
_entry.id   AF-A0A384IYE5-F1
#
_cell.length_a   1.000
_cell.length_b   1.000
_cell.length_c   1.000
_cell.angle_alpha   90.00
_cell.angle_beta   90.00
_cell.angle_gamma   90.00
#
_symmetry.space_group_name_H-M   'P 1'
#
loop_
_entity.id
_entity.type
_entity.pdbx_description
1 polymer ?
#
loop_
_entity_poly.entity_id
_entity_poly.type
_entity_poly.pdbx_seq_one_letter_code
_entity_poly.pdbx_strand_id
1 'polypeptide(L)'
;MIWFMSPEALWFVGHCVNLSSEQAAELRTLAADRHVTADVALRARIVLWAGEGRRRKDIAELAGVSARTVDRTRTRYVENGVAGLVERKRGGGKEQVPPQTRSRVIALTRMTPPPESGLSHWSTRNVTLLDGRRHVFECR
;
A
#
# COMPACT_ATOMS: atom_id res chain seq x y z
N MET A 1 -4.85 9.32 5.22
CA MET A 1 -3.55 9.69 4.62
C MET A 1 -3.35 8.85 3.36
N ILE A 2 -4.21 9.01 2.36
CA ILE A 2 -4.20 10.14 1.42
C ILE A 2 -2.81 10.22 0.81
N TRP A 3 -2.67 9.45 -0.26
CA TRP A 3 -1.62 9.56 -1.26
C TRP A 3 -1.57 11.02 -1.68
N PHE A 4 -0.58 11.72 -1.15
CA PHE A 4 -0.36 13.13 -1.40
C PHE A 4 0.09 13.28 -2.86
N MET A 5 -0.89 13.62 -3.71
CA MET A 5 -0.73 14.46 -4.91
C MET A 5 0.27 15.58 -4.60
N SER A 6 1.20 15.97 -5.47
CA SER A 6 1.05 16.50 -6.84
C SER A 6 2.44 17.09 -7.22
N PRO A 7 2.67 17.87 -8.30
CA PRO A 7 1.98 18.11 -9.58
C PRO A 7 3.02 17.97 -10.76
N GLU A 8 2.77 17.73 -12.05
CA GLU A 8 2.19 18.60 -13.07
C GLU A 8 2.24 17.84 -14.42
N ALA A 9 1.18 18.02 -15.22
CA ALA A 9 1.22 18.04 -16.68
C ALA A 9 1.35 16.77 -17.55
N LEU A 10 1.28 15.52 -17.05
CA LEU A 10 1.19 14.34 -17.94
C LEU A 10 0.03 13.36 -17.65
N TRP A 11 -0.78 13.63 -16.63
CA TRP A 11 -1.84 12.74 -16.13
C TRP A 11 -3.16 12.75 -16.95
N PHE A 12 -3.23 13.51 -18.04
CA PHE A 12 -4.37 13.49 -18.98
C PHE A 12 -4.06 12.85 -20.32
N VAL A 13 -2.78 12.65 -20.64
CA VAL A 13 -2.41 12.05 -21.92
C VAL A 13 -2.50 10.56 -21.74
N GLY A 14 -3.39 9.93 -22.53
CA GLY A 14 -3.37 8.50 -22.73
C GLY A 14 -1.99 8.10 -23.21
N HIS A 15 -1.11 7.73 -22.29
CA HIS A 15 0.16 7.13 -22.62
C HIS A 15 -0.15 5.83 -23.35
N CYS A 16 0.00 5.87 -24.67
CA CYS A 16 0.17 4.67 -25.47
C CYS A 16 1.46 4.02 -24.97
N VAL A 17 1.34 2.81 -24.42
CA VAL A 17 2.54 2.06 -24.06
C VAL A 17 3.02 1.42 -25.36
N ASN A 18 4.06 1.96 -25.98
CA ASN A 18 4.63 1.31 -27.16
C ASN A 18 5.46 0.11 -26.69
N LEU A 19 4.98 -1.10 -26.96
CA LEU A 19 5.66 -2.34 -26.58
C LEU A 19 6.40 -2.91 -27.79
N SER A 20 7.71 -3.17 -27.64
CA SER A 20 8.43 -4.06 -28.54
C SER A 20 7.86 -5.48 -28.49
N SER A 21 8.07 -6.27 -29.55
CA SER A 21 7.70 -7.68 -29.59
C SER A 21 8.33 -8.48 -28.45
N GLU A 22 9.58 -8.16 -28.09
CA GLU A 22 10.31 -8.77 -26.98
C GLU A 22 9.67 -8.43 -25.62
N GLN A 23 9.38 -7.14 -25.38
CA GLN A 23 8.71 -6.69 -24.16
C GLN A 23 7.32 -7.29 -24.00
N ALA A 24 6.58 -7.41 -25.11
CA ALA A 24 5.27 -8.04 -25.11
C ALA A 24 5.37 -9.56 -24.85
N ALA A 25 6.43 -10.23 -25.32
CA ALA A 25 6.69 -11.64 -25.01
C ALA A 25 7.02 -11.83 -23.52
N GLU A 26 7.89 -10.99 -22.97
CA GLU A 26 8.25 -11.00 -21.55
C GLU A 26 7.01 -10.79 -20.66
N LEU A 27 6.17 -9.80 -20.97
CA LEU A 27 4.93 -9.54 -20.24
C LEU A 27 3.92 -10.67 -20.34
N ARG A 28 3.85 -11.39 -21.48
CA ARG A 28 3.00 -12.57 -21.63
C ARG A 28 3.48 -13.72 -20.77
N THR A 29 4.80 -13.98 -20.76
CA THR A 29 5.41 -14.97 -19.87
C THR A 29 5.11 -14.64 -18.41
N LEU A 30 5.29 -13.38 -18.01
CA LEU A 30 5.00 -12.94 -16.65
C LEU A 30 3.50 -13.04 -16.29
N ALA A 31 2.60 -12.76 -17.22
CA ALA A 31 1.16 -12.88 -17.02
C ALA A 31 0.65 -14.33 -16.94
N ALA A 32 1.41 -15.27 -17.50
CA ALA A 32 1.13 -16.71 -17.53
C ALA A 32 1.87 -17.49 -16.43
N ASP A 33 2.92 -16.90 -15.83
CA ASP A 33 3.67 -17.53 -14.76
C ASP A 33 2.78 -17.75 -13.53
N ARG A 34 2.72 -18.99 -13.05
CA ARG A 34 1.97 -19.39 -11.86
C ARG A 34 2.68 -19.07 -10.56
N HIS A 35 3.98 -18.76 -10.62
CA HIS A 35 4.81 -18.44 -9.46
C HIS A 35 4.72 -16.98 -9.04
N VAL A 36 4.18 -16.10 -9.91
CA VAL A 36 3.95 -14.70 -9.58
C VAL A 36 2.59 -14.50 -8.89
N THR A 37 2.50 -13.44 -8.08
CA THR A 37 1.22 -13.09 -7.45
C THR A 37 0.20 -12.66 -8.51
N ALA A 38 -1.09 -12.94 -8.25
CA ALA A 38 -2.17 -12.58 -9.17
C ALA A 38 -2.22 -11.08 -9.51
N ASP A 39 -1.78 -10.22 -8.57
CA ASP A 39 -1.70 -8.77 -8.75
C ASP A 39 -0.60 -8.37 -9.76
N VAL A 40 0.54 -9.05 -9.75
CA VAL A 40 1.61 -8.86 -10.74
C VAL A 40 1.15 -9.32 -12.12
N ALA A 41 0.55 -10.51 -12.20
CA ALA A 41 0.00 -11.04 -13.45
C ALA A 41 -1.08 -10.13 -14.04
N LEU A 42 -1.97 -9.58 -13.20
CA LEU A 42 -3.00 -8.62 -13.61
C LEU A 42 -2.38 -7.33 -14.16
N ARG A 43 -1.35 -6.81 -13.50
CA ARG A 43 -0.63 -5.61 -13.97
C ARG A 43 0.05 -5.83 -15.32
N ALA A 44 0.65 -7.00 -15.53
CA ALA A 44 1.23 -7.38 -16.82
C ALA A 44 0.17 -7.39 -17.93
N ARG A 45 -1.02 -7.96 -17.67
CA ARG A 45 -2.16 -7.93 -18.61
C ARG A 45 -2.63 -6.52 -18.93
N ILE A 46 -2.71 -5.64 -17.93
CA ILE A 46 -3.07 -4.23 -18.11
C ILE A 46 -2.10 -3.52 -19.08
N VAL A 47 -0.80 -3.78 -18.94
CA VAL A 47 0.22 -3.18 -19.82
C VAL A 47 0.14 -3.76 -21.24
N LEU A 48 -0.08 -5.07 -21.38
CA LEU A 48 -0.30 -5.70 -22.69
C LEU A 48 -1.48 -5.09 -23.43
N TRP A 49 -2.63 -4.99 -22.77
CA TRP A 49 -3.83 -4.35 -23.33
C TRP A 49 -3.61 -2.87 -23.66
N ALA A 50 -2.77 -2.17 -22.88
CA ALA A 50 -2.39 -0.80 -23.18
C ALA A 50 -1.53 -0.70 -24.45
N GLY A 51 -0.64 -1.66 -24.70
CA GLY A 51 0.16 -1.73 -25.92
C GLY A 51 -0.62 -2.20 -27.15
N GLU A 52 -1.71 -2.93 -26.97
CA GLU A 52 -2.69 -3.22 -28.02
C GLU A 52 -3.53 -1.99 -28.43
N GLY A 53 -3.37 -0.85 -27.75
CA GLY A 53 -4.12 0.38 -28.04
C GLY A 53 -5.54 0.40 -27.46
N ARG A 54 -5.88 -0.51 -26.53
CA ARG A 54 -7.21 -0.52 -25.89
C ARG A 54 -7.43 0.73 -25.06
N ARG A 55 -8.69 1.20 -25.03
CA ARG A 55 -9.06 2.39 -24.26
C ARG A 55 -8.96 2.08 -22.77
N ARG A 56 -8.62 3.12 -21.99
CA ARG A 56 -8.48 3.02 -20.54
C ARG A 56 -9.72 2.42 -19.85
N LYS A 57 -10.92 2.81 -20.29
CA LYS A 57 -12.19 2.33 -19.72
C LYS A 57 -12.38 0.84 -19.96
N ASP A 58 -12.18 0.40 -21.19
CA ASP A 58 -12.32 -1.01 -21.59
C ASP A 58 -11.32 -1.89 -20.81
N ILE A 59 -10.09 -1.42 -20.63
CA ILE A 59 -9.09 -2.14 -19.82
C ILE A 59 -9.51 -2.24 -18.36
N ALA A 60 -10.06 -1.16 -17.80
CA ALA A 60 -10.52 -1.15 -16.41
C ALA A 60 -11.65 -2.17 -16.19
N GLU A 61 -12.58 -2.25 -17.14
CA GLU A 61 -13.69 -3.21 -17.14
C GLU A 61 -13.18 -4.65 -17.30
N LEU A 62 -12.31 -4.93 -18.27
CA LEU A 62 -11.72 -6.25 -18.51
C LEU A 62 -10.88 -6.74 -17.31
N ALA A 63 -10.16 -5.84 -16.66
CA ALA A 63 -9.35 -6.14 -15.48
C ALA A 63 -10.17 -6.22 -14.18
N GLY A 64 -11.41 -5.72 -14.17
CA GLY A 64 -12.21 -5.56 -12.95
C GLY A 64 -11.60 -4.58 -11.94
N VAL A 65 -10.88 -3.54 -12.40
CA VAL A 65 -10.21 -2.56 -11.54
C VAL A 65 -10.63 -1.13 -11.87
N SER A 66 -10.35 -0.19 -10.97
CA SER A 66 -10.58 1.24 -11.26
C SER A 66 -9.67 1.75 -12.39
N ALA A 67 -10.16 2.72 -13.18
CA ALA A 67 -9.35 3.40 -14.20
C ALA A 67 -8.07 4.02 -13.62
N ARG A 68 -8.12 4.50 -12.36
CA ARG A 68 -6.94 5.01 -11.65
C ARG A 68 -5.87 3.93 -11.44
N THR A 69 -6.28 2.69 -11.22
CA THR A 69 -5.35 1.55 -11.11
C THR A 69 -4.65 1.31 -12.44
N VAL A 70 -5.38 1.38 -13.55
CA VAL A 70 -4.82 1.23 -14.91
C VAL A 70 -3.76 2.29 -15.18
N ASP A 71 -4.09 3.56 -14.93
CA ASP A 71 -3.16 4.68 -15.14
C ASP A 71 -1.89 4.51 -14.29
N ARG A 72 -2.06 4.17 -13.01
CA ARG A 72 -0.90 3.96 -12.12
C ARG A 72 -0.02 2.80 -12.57
N THR A 73 -0.61 1.71 -13.04
CA THR A 73 0.15 0.56 -13.55
C THR A 73 0.92 0.94 -14.81
N ARG A 74 0.30 1.68 -15.74
CA ARG A 74 0.97 2.17 -16.96
C ARG A 74 2.15 3.08 -16.63
N THR A 75 1.95 4.08 -15.78
CA THR A 75 3.02 4.99 -15.35
C THR A 75 4.20 4.22 -14.76
N ARG A 76 3.93 3.28 -13.85
CA ARG A 76 4.98 2.45 -13.23
C ARG A 76 5.77 1.63 -14.23
N TYR A 77 5.09 1.08 -15.24
CA TYR A 77 5.74 0.33 -16.31
C TYR A 77 6.64 1.23 -17.16
N VAL A 78 6.18 2.43 -17.50
CA VAL A 78 7.00 3.38 -18.27
C VAL A 78 8.23 3.82 -17.48
N GLU A 79 8.10 4.03 -16.17
CA GLU A 79 9.20 4.47 -15.31
C GLU A 79 10.20 3.36 -14.98
N ASN A 80 9.73 2.13 -14.73
CA ASN A 80 10.55 1.06 -14.12
C ASN A 80 10.46 -0.29 -14.84
N GLY A 81 9.78 -0.36 -15.99
CA GLY A 81 9.57 -1.60 -16.75
C GLY A 81 8.87 -2.69 -15.94
N VAL A 82 9.30 -3.94 -16.12
CA VAL A 82 8.76 -5.12 -15.43
C VAL A 82 8.97 -5.06 -13.91
N ALA A 83 10.08 -4.49 -13.45
CA ALA A 83 10.35 -4.32 -12.02
C ALA A 83 9.27 -3.46 -11.33
N GLY A 84 8.74 -2.45 -12.03
CA GLY A 84 7.63 -1.62 -11.56
C GLY A 84 6.29 -2.36 -11.36
N LEU A 85 6.14 -3.53 -11.98
CA LEU A 85 4.95 -4.38 -11.85
C LEU A 85 5.06 -5.34 -10.65
N VAL A 86 6.27 -5.85 -10.40
CA VAL A 86 6.61 -6.77 -9.30
C VAL A 86 6.62 -6.06 -7.95
N GLU A 87 7.11 -4.81 -7.91
CA GLU A 87 7.33 -4.09 -6.66
C GLU A 87 6.03 -3.82 -5.88
N ARG A 88 5.84 -4.60 -4.80
CA ARG A 88 5.25 -4.09 -3.57
C ARG A 88 5.59 -4.94 -2.34
N LYS A 89 6.67 -4.60 -1.64
CA LYS A 89 6.66 -4.80 -0.18
C LYS A 89 5.80 -3.67 0.41
N ARG A 90 4.59 -3.97 0.87
CA ARG A 90 3.83 -2.99 1.68
C ARG A 90 4.69 -2.74 2.93
N GLY A 91 5.30 -1.55 3.01
CA GLY A 91 5.85 -1.06 4.28
C GLY A 91 4.78 -1.21 5.34
N GLY A 92 5.10 -1.88 6.44
CA GLY A 92 4.20 -1.99 7.57
C GLY A 92 3.72 -0.60 8.00
N GLY A 93 2.51 -0.51 8.55
CA GLY A 93 2.01 0.75 9.10
C GLY A 93 3.05 1.37 10.04
N LYS A 94 3.17 2.70 10.02
CA LYS A 94 4.03 3.42 10.97
C LYS A 94 3.66 2.94 12.38
N GLU A 95 4.65 2.51 13.17
CA GLU A 95 4.44 2.14 14.58
C GLU A 95 3.76 3.33 15.28
N GLN A 96 2.48 3.20 15.63
CA GLN A 96 1.70 4.32 16.17
C GLN A 96 2.05 4.64 17.63
N VAL A 97 2.84 3.78 18.28
CA VAL A 97 3.21 3.90 19.68
C VAL A 97 4.75 3.92 19.76
N PRO A 98 5.36 5.00 20.28
CA PRO A 98 6.79 5.04 20.50
C PRO A 98 7.26 3.84 21.34
N PRO A 99 8.44 3.25 21.06
CA PRO A 99 8.95 2.09 21.80
C PRO A 99 9.01 2.32 23.31
N GLN A 100 9.32 3.54 23.75
CA GLN A 100 9.37 3.90 25.18
C GLN A 100 8.00 3.78 25.85
N THR A 101 6.94 4.26 25.18
CA THR A 101 5.56 4.14 25.66
C THR A 101 5.13 2.68 25.71
N ARG A 102 5.49 1.88 24.71
CA ARG A 102 5.20 0.44 24.69
C ARG A 102 5.87 -0.29 25.85
N SER A 103 7.15 -0.02 26.10
CA SER A 103 7.91 -0.60 27.21
C SER A 103 7.32 -0.21 28.58
N ARG A 104 6.89 1.06 28.73
CA ARG A 104 6.26 1.53 29.97
C ARG A 104 4.93 0.84 30.25
N VAL A 105 4.08 0.71 29.23
CA VAL A 105 2.80 -0.02 29.35
C VAL A 105 3.03 -1.50 29.70
N ILE A 106 4.01 -2.15 29.07
CA ILE A 106 4.36 -3.55 29.38
C ILE A 106 4.90 -3.69 30.82
N ALA A 107 5.71 -2.74 31.28
CA ALA A 107 6.21 -2.76 32.66
C ALA A 107 5.07 -2.56 33.68
N LEU A 108 4.15 -1.64 33.41
CA LEU A 108 2.99 -1.37 34.27
C LEU A 108 2.05 -2.58 34.37
N THR A 109 1.72 -3.23 33.26
CA THR A 109 0.81 -4.39 33.27
C THR A 109 1.40 -5.64 33.92
N ARG A 110 2.74 -5.70 34.08
CA ARG A 110 3.43 -6.79 34.79
C ARG A 110 3.46 -6.63 36.31
N MET A 111 3.19 -5.44 36.83
CA MET A 111 3.10 -5.19 38.28
C MET A 111 1.67 -5.40 38.75
N THR A 112 1.43 -5.77 40.00
CA THR A 112 0.06 -5.75 40.56
C THR A 112 -0.38 -4.28 40.70
N PRO A 113 -1.65 -3.92 40.39
CA PRO A 113 -2.14 -2.57 40.63
C PRO A 113 -1.83 -2.15 42.08
N PRO A 114 -1.27 -0.93 42.30
CA PRO A 114 -0.96 -0.48 43.64
C PRO A 114 -2.22 -0.52 44.52
N PRO A 115 -2.15 -1.00 45.77
CA PRO A 115 -3.33 -1.09 46.64
C PRO A 115 -3.98 0.28 46.90
N GLU A 116 -3.20 1.36 46.81
CA GLU A 116 -3.67 2.75 46.87
C GLU A 116 -4.63 3.14 45.74
N SER A 117 -4.60 2.41 44.62
CA SER A 117 -5.49 2.64 43.48
C SER A 117 -6.87 1.98 43.63
N GLY A 118 -7.05 1.08 44.61
CA GLY A 118 -8.30 0.35 44.84
C GLY A 118 -8.69 -0.62 43.72
N LEU A 119 -7.76 -0.96 42.83
CA LEU A 119 -8.01 -1.80 41.65
C LEU A 119 -7.67 -3.26 41.94
N SER A 120 -8.61 -4.18 41.68
CA SER A 120 -8.34 -5.63 41.77
C SER A 120 -7.60 -6.19 40.55
N HIS A 121 -7.72 -5.53 39.39
CA HIS A 121 -7.10 -5.94 38.13
C HIS A 121 -6.78 -4.72 37.25
N TRP A 122 -5.85 -4.89 36.30
CA TRP A 122 -5.61 -3.90 35.26
C TRP A 122 -6.76 -3.84 34.25
N SER A 123 -7.26 -2.63 34.01
CA SER A 123 -8.11 -2.33 32.85
C SER A 123 -7.36 -1.42 31.89
N THR A 124 -7.69 -1.46 30.60
CA THR A 124 -7.11 -0.59 29.57
C THR A 124 -7.19 0.90 29.96
N ARG A 125 -8.31 1.31 30.57
CA ARG A 125 -8.53 2.68 31.04
C ARG A 125 -7.59 3.05 32.19
N ASN A 126 -7.40 2.17 33.16
CA ASN A 126 -6.54 2.43 34.33
C ASN A 126 -5.06 2.47 33.96
N VAL A 127 -4.62 1.57 33.06
CA VAL A 127 -3.25 1.59 32.52
C VAL A 127 -2.98 2.89 31.78
N THR A 128 -3.95 3.39 31.00
CA THR A 128 -3.80 4.65 30.24
C THR A 128 -3.74 5.89 31.16
N LEU A 129 -4.53 5.89 32.24
CA LEU A 129 -4.53 6.96 33.24
C LEU A 129 -3.19 7.04 33.99
N LEU A 130 -2.61 5.88 34.35
CA LEU A 130 -1.33 5.82 35.07
C LEU A 130 -0.10 5.99 34.16
N ASP A 131 -0.19 5.58 32.90
CA ASP A 131 0.81 5.90 31.87
C ASP A 131 0.88 7.41 31.59
N GLY A 132 -0.18 8.17 31.95
CA GLY A 132 -0.19 9.63 31.91
C GLY A 132 -0.50 10.21 30.52
N ARG A 133 -1.35 9.54 29.72
CA ARG A 133 -1.68 10.05 28.38
C ARG A 133 -2.71 11.19 28.41
N ARG A 134 -2.28 12.42 28.07
CA ARG A 134 -3.09 13.29 27.22
C ARG A 134 -2.78 12.92 25.77
N HIS A 135 -3.73 12.32 25.08
CA HIS A 135 -3.62 12.13 23.63
C HIS A 135 -3.69 13.50 22.95
N VAL A 136 -2.55 14.17 22.77
CA VAL A 136 -2.44 15.16 21.70
C VAL A 136 -2.28 14.34 20.42
N PHE A 137 -3.39 14.11 19.75
CA PHE A 137 -3.38 13.74 18.33
C PHE A 137 -2.89 14.96 17.54
N GLU A 138 -1.59 15.22 17.55
CA GLU A 138 -1.00 16.20 16.64
C GLU A 138 -0.90 15.52 15.27
N CYS A 139 -1.98 15.63 14.50
CA CYS A 139 -1.93 15.39 13.07
C CYS A 139 -1.10 16.51 12.43
N ARG A 140 0.16 16.20 12.08
CA ARG A 140 0.92 16.97 11.09
C ARG A 140 1.15 16.12 9.85
#